data_AF-A0A7Y7NYT2-F1
#
_entry.id   AF-A0A7Y7NYT2-F1
#
_cell.length_a   1.000
_cell.length_b   1.000
_cell.length_c   1.000
_cell.angle_alpha   90.00
_cell.angle_beta   90.00
_cell.angle_gamma   90.00
#
_symmetry.space_group_name_H-M   'P 1'
#
loop_
_entity.id
_entity.type
_entity.pdbx_description
1 polymer ?
#
loop_
_entity_poly.entity_id
_entity_poly.type
_entity_poly.pdbx_seq_one_letter_code
_entity_poly.pdbx_strand_id
1 'polypeptide(L)' 'MKTFVKNYIGKGKQVAGLSIAKVTCKLEDLQKFAYFFDGIEYVTFEVAKMKQADSFGRDYTV' A
#
# COMPACT_ATOMS: atom_id res chain seq x y z
N MET A 1 -17.68 -3.73 -12.36
CA MET A 1 -16.19 -3.66 -12.36
C MET A 1 -15.81 -2.39 -11.61
N LYS A 2 -15.20 -2.48 -10.41
CA LYS A 2 -14.63 -1.29 -9.77
C LYS A 2 -13.37 -0.93 -10.55
N THR A 3 -13.34 0.24 -11.16
CA THR A 3 -12.18 0.79 -11.85
C THR A 3 -10.99 0.76 -10.89
N PHE A 4 -9.89 0.12 -11.28
CA PHE A 4 -8.65 0.18 -10.50
C PHE A 4 -8.19 1.64 -10.45
N VAL A 5 -8.32 2.27 -9.28
CA VAL A 5 -7.82 3.62 -9.04
C VAL A 5 -6.51 3.48 -8.30
N LYS A 6 -5.42 3.91 -8.94
CA LYS A 6 -4.07 3.84 -8.38
C LYS A 6 -3.87 4.99 -7.40
N ASN A 7 -4.30 4.81 -6.15
CA ASN A 7 -4.14 5.78 -5.08
C ASN A 7 -2.80 5.53 -4.39
N TYR A 8 -1.76 6.29 -4.76
CA TYR A 8 -0.45 6.21 -4.12
C TYR A 8 -0.50 6.76 -2.69
N ILE A 9 -0.54 5.87 -1.71
CA ILE A 9 -0.63 6.20 -0.28
C ILE A 9 0.59 5.76 0.52
N GLY A 10 1.51 5.00 -0.09
CA GLY A 10 2.74 4.58 0.57
C GLY A 10 3.81 4.03 -0.36
N LYS A 11 5.04 3.94 0.20
CA LYS A 11 6.16 3.23 -0.41
C LYS A 11 6.81 2.31 0.59
N GLY A 12 7.37 1.22 0.11
CA GLY A 12 7.93 0.17 0.94
C GLY A 12 9.16 -0.49 0.34
N LYS A 13 9.74 -1.40 1.11
CA LYS A 13 10.90 -2.20 0.73
C LYS A 13 10.67 -3.66 1.09
N GLN A 14 11.22 -4.57 0.31
CA GLN A 14 11.25 -5.98 0.69
C GLN A 14 12.06 -6.19 1.98
N VAL A 15 11.53 -6.99 2.89
CA VAL A 15 12.26 -7.43 4.08
C VAL A 15 13.30 -8.46 3.66
N ALA A 16 14.56 -8.24 4.06
CA ALA A 16 15.68 -9.09 3.66
C ALA A 16 15.43 -10.56 4.05
N GLY A 17 15.63 -11.48 3.09
CA GLY A 17 15.44 -12.92 3.30
C GLY A 17 13.98 -13.39 3.34
N LEU A 18 13.00 -12.50 3.17
CA LEU A 18 11.58 -12.84 3.22
C LEU A 18 10.84 -12.37 1.97
N SER A 19 9.81 -13.12 1.57
CA SER A 19 8.86 -12.73 0.51
C SER A 19 7.78 -11.78 1.05
N ILE A 20 8.20 -10.77 1.82
CA ILE A 20 7.32 -9.79 2.48
C ILE A 20 7.78 -8.38 2.13
N ALA A 21 6.85 -7.49 1.77
CA ALA A 21 7.10 -6.07 1.59
C ALA A 21 6.63 -5.29 2.81
N LYS A 22 7.51 -4.48 3.40
CA LYS A 22 7.17 -3.54 4.48
C LYS A 22 6.86 -2.19 3.87
N VAL A 23 5.62 -1.72 4.01
CA VAL A 23 5.14 -0.43 3.48
C VAL A 23 4.77 0.48 4.64
N THR A 24 5.07 1.77 4.50
CA THR A 24 4.66 2.81 5.44
C THR A 24 3.70 3.78 4.76
N CYS A 25 2.54 3.99 5.39
CA CYS A 25 1.50 4.92 4.95
C CYS A 25 1.19 5.92 6.09
N LYS A 26 0.71 7.11 5.74
CA LYS A 26 0.11 8.00 6.75
C LYS A 26 -1.25 7.43 7.16
N LEU A 27 -1.52 7.40 8.46
CA LEU A 27 -2.79 6.87 8.97
C LEU A 27 -4.01 7.65 8.44
N GLU A 28 -3.91 8.97 8.40
CA GLU A 28 -4.96 9.85 7.87
C GLU A 28 -5.29 9.57 6.40
N ASP A 29 -4.29 9.16 5.61
CA ASP A 29 -4.52 8.81 4.20
C ASP A 29 -5.19 7.44 4.08
N LEU A 30 -4.82 6.47 4.92
CA LEU A 30 -5.50 5.15 4.97
C LEU A 30 -6.97 5.28 5.36
N GLN A 31 -7.28 6.13 6.34
CA GLN A 31 -8.65 6.34 6.82
C GLN A 31 -9.57 6.90 5.73
N LYS A 32 -9.05 7.68 4.77
CA LYS A 32 -9.85 8.18 3.62
C LYS A 32 -10.36 7.07 2.70
N PHE A 33 -9.72 5.90 2.73
CA PHE A 33 -10.11 4.73 1.93
C PHE A 33 -10.79 3.64 2.75
N ALA A 34 -11.06 3.90 4.04
CA ALA A 34 -11.77 2.97 4.89
C ALA A 34 -13.24 2.84 4.48
N TYR A 35 -13.80 1.66 4.68
CA TYR A 35 -15.21 1.36 4.41
C TYR A 35 -15.77 0.40 5.46
N PHE A 36 -17.06 0.53 5.76
CA PHE A 36 -17.75 -0.39 6.65
C PHE A 36 -18.31 -1.58 5.87
N PHE A 37 -18.12 -2.78 6.40
CA PHE A 37 -18.74 -4.01 5.94
C PHE A 37 -19.08 -4.87 7.16
N ASP A 38 -20.34 -5.28 7.29
CA ASP A 38 -20.83 -6.08 8.43
C ASP A 38 -20.49 -5.47 9.81
N GLY A 39 -20.65 -4.16 9.94
CA GLY A 39 -20.35 -3.42 11.19
C GLY A 39 -18.86 -3.25 11.51
N ILE A 40 -17.96 -3.76 10.66
CA ILE A 40 -16.51 -3.67 10.84
C ILE A 40 -15.93 -2.69 9.81
N GLU A 41 -15.00 -1.84 10.25
CA GLU A 41 -14.28 -0.91 9.38
C GLU A 41 -13.05 -1.60 8.77
N TYR A 42 -12.93 -1.53 7.45
CA TYR A 42 -11.85 -2.15 6.67
C TYR A 42 -11.15 -1.13 5.80
N VAL A 43 -9.89 -1.39 5.49
CA VAL A 43 -9.17 -0.79 4.36
C VAL A 43 -8.57 -1.90 3.53
N THR A 44 -8.68 -1.79 2.21
CA THR A 44 -8.04 -2.72 1.27
C THR A 44 -7.12 -1.92 0.37
N PHE A 45 -5.88 -2.35 0.22
CA PHE A 45 -4.91 -1.77 -0.68
C PHE A 45 -4.05 -2.84 -1.32
N GLU A 46 -3.55 -2.57 -2.51
CA GLU A 46 -2.72 -3.48 -3.29
C GLU A 46 -1.26 -3.04 -3.23
N VAL A 47 -0.35 -3.99 -3.02
CA VAL A 47 1.09 -3.72 -2.98
C VAL A 47 1.71 -4.19 -4.30
N ALA A 48 2.36 -3.29 -5.02
CA ALA A 48 3.01 -3.61 -6.29
C ALA A 48 4.52 -3.34 -6.24
N LYS A 49 5.30 -4.21 -6.90
CA LYS A 49 6.73 -3.96 -7.12
C LYS A 49 6.92 -2.89 -8.19
N MET A 50 7.79 -1.92 -7.91
CA MET A 50 8.13 -0.84 -8.82
C MET A 50 9.13 -1.32 -9.87
N LYS A 51 9.08 -0.74 -11.08
CA LYS A 51 10.06 -1.03 -12.14
C LYS A 51 11.47 -0.58 -11.75
N GLN A 52 11.58 0.51 -11.00
CA GLN A 52 12.82 1.06 -10.47
C GLN A 52 12.57 1.49 -9.03
N ALA A 53 13.56 1.29 -8.17
CA ALA A 53 13.52 1.80 -6.81
C ALA A 53 13.58 3.33 -6.80
N ASP A 54 13.02 3.96 -5.78
CA ASP A 54 13.18 5.40 -5.58
C ASP A 54 14.56 5.77 -5.02
N SER A 55 14.80 7.08 -4.87
CA SER A 55 16.06 7.61 -4.33
C SER A 55 16.41 7.15 -2.91
N PHE A 56 15.44 6.58 -2.18
CA PHE A 56 15.61 6.02 -0.84
C PHE A 56 15.69 4.48 -0.85
N GLY A 57 15.75 3.86 -2.03
CA GLY A 57 15.86 2.42 -2.20
C GLY A 57 14.58 1.66 -1.90
N ARG A 58 13.41 2.32 -1.97
CA ARG A 58 12.09 1.68 -1.84
C ARG A 58 11.64 1.16 -3.20
N ASP A 59 11.29 -0.11 -3.26
CA ASP A 59 10.97 -0.84 -4.49
C ASP A 59 9.53 -1.37 -4.52
N TYR A 60 8.70 -1.04 -3.52
CA TYR A 60 7.27 -1.34 -3.51
C TYR A 60 6.44 -0.07 -3.34
N THR A 61 5.25 -0.08 -3.92
CA THR A 61 4.27 1.00 -3.84
C THR A 61 2.92 0.45 -3.42
N VAL A 62 2.19 1.27 -2.65
CA VAL A 62 0.79 1.09 -2.28
C VAL A 62 0.04 2.34 -2.67
#